data_AF-A0A1E7J7E1-F1
#
_entry.id   AF-A0A1E7J7E1-F1
#
_cell.length_a   1.000
_cell.length_b   1.000
_cell.length_c   1.000
_cell.angle_alpha   90.00
_cell.angle_beta   90.00
_cell.angle_gamma   90.00
#
_symmetry.space_group_name_H-M   'P 1'
#
loop_
_entity.id
_entity.type
_entity.pdbx_description
1 polymer ?
#
loop_
_entity_poly.entity_id
_entity_poly.type
_entity_poly.pdbx_seq_one_letter_code
_entity_poly.pdbx_strand_id
1 'polypeptide(L)'
;MALTMPYVTDKFIAYLGDVITTNLSLAVWLTDENAGEKPIGRIKVTLEEGEIKAFKNLSGYYCFTDLSHKDYNLNIESDFYFPVDKTIPIPLPDPKKPVGDTIILKPNPVYPFPVSATLVRGLVSNTGPVVNALVSVAGKTIETITDERGEFVLYFKGIKKEDIIIEIRKDGDTKAVNTTIEEGKTISLGIIIFP
;
A
#
# COMPACT_ATOMS: atom_id res chain seq x y z
N MET A 1 -6.64 39.70 11.36
CA MET A 1 -6.13 39.50 9.98
C MET A 1 -6.81 38.25 9.45
N ALA A 2 -7.75 38.40 8.52
CA ALA A 2 -8.57 37.29 8.04
C ALA A 2 -7.85 36.61 6.86
N LEU A 3 -7.50 35.34 7.04
CA LEU A 3 -7.17 34.45 5.93
C LEU A 3 -8.46 34.25 5.11
N THR A 4 -8.54 34.85 3.94
CA THR A 4 -9.57 34.50 2.96
C THR A 4 -8.96 33.50 2.00
N MET A 5 -9.46 32.26 1.99
CA MET A 5 -9.13 31.24 1.00
C MET A 5 -10.11 31.36 -0.17
N PRO A 6 -9.76 32.03 -1.29
CA PRO A 6 -10.52 31.84 -2.51
C PRO A 6 -10.25 30.42 -3.02
N TYR A 7 -11.31 29.61 -3.12
CA TYR A 7 -11.29 28.31 -3.78
C TYR A 7 -11.11 28.52 -5.30
N VAL A 8 -9.89 28.86 -5.72
CA VAL A 8 -9.42 28.71 -7.10
C VAL A 8 -8.14 27.87 -6.98
N THR A 9 -8.18 26.68 -7.56
CA THR A 9 -7.33 25.52 -7.21
C THR A 9 -5.85 25.63 -7.60
N ASP A 10 -5.34 26.82 -7.90
CA ASP A 10 -4.00 27.06 -8.46
C ASP A 10 -3.27 28.30 -7.89
N LYS A 11 -3.91 29.14 -7.05
CA LYS A 11 -3.31 30.42 -6.61
C LYS A 11 -3.46 30.67 -5.11
N PHE A 12 -2.34 30.95 -4.44
CA PHE A 12 -2.31 31.38 -3.05
C PHE A 12 -1.61 32.74 -2.95
N ILE A 13 -2.22 33.71 -2.27
CA ILE A 13 -1.61 35.03 -2.02
C ILE A 13 -1.26 35.08 -0.53
N ALA A 14 0.03 34.99 -0.21
CA ALA A 14 0.51 35.05 1.16
C ALA A 14 0.66 36.51 1.66
N TYR A 15 1.05 37.43 0.76
CA TYR A 15 1.19 38.86 1.05
C TYR A 15 0.59 39.70 -0.07
N LEU A 16 0.03 40.86 0.29
CA LEU A 16 -0.56 41.80 -0.67
C LEU A 16 0.54 42.32 -1.62
N GLY A 17 0.63 41.74 -2.82
CA GLY A 17 1.66 42.06 -3.83
C GLY A 17 2.49 40.87 -4.31
N ASP A 18 2.57 39.79 -3.50
CA ASP A 18 3.27 38.56 -3.85
C ASP A 18 2.27 37.44 -4.15
N VAL A 19 2.12 37.12 -5.43
CA VAL A 19 1.31 35.99 -5.88
C VAL A 19 2.22 34.77 -6.02
N ILE A 20 2.12 33.83 -5.09
CA ILE A 20 2.75 32.51 -5.25
C ILE A 20 1.72 31.63 -5.97
N THR A 21 1.96 31.38 -7.24
CA THR A 21 1.18 30.41 -8.04
C THR A 21 1.94 29.09 -8.02
N THR A 22 1.31 28.02 -7.53
CA THR A 22 1.85 26.66 -7.59
C THR A 22 0.86 25.79 -8.33
N ASN A 23 1.33 25.04 -9.33
CA ASN A 23 0.48 24.19 -10.15
C ASN A 23 0.50 22.77 -9.60
N LEU A 24 -0.68 22.20 -9.32
CA LEU A 24 -0.78 20.80 -8.95
C LEU A 24 -0.36 19.91 -10.12
N SER A 25 0.72 19.15 -9.95
CA SER A 25 1.26 18.24 -10.98
C SER A 25 0.77 16.81 -10.80
N LEU A 26 0.61 16.37 -9.54
CA LEU A 26 0.21 15.01 -9.20
C LEU A 26 -0.57 15.00 -7.87
N ALA A 27 -1.66 14.23 -7.82
CA ALA A 27 -2.40 13.96 -6.60
C ALA A 27 -2.64 12.46 -6.44
N VAL A 28 -2.12 11.88 -5.36
CA VAL A 28 -2.18 10.44 -5.08
C VAL A 28 -3.20 10.17 -3.98
N TRP A 29 -4.14 9.27 -4.27
CA TRP A 29 -5.05 8.70 -3.28
C TRP A 29 -4.57 7.30 -2.89
N LEU A 30 -4.52 7.04 -1.58
CA LEU A 30 -4.13 5.75 -1.05
C LEU A 30 -5.35 5.08 -0.43
N THR A 31 -5.51 3.78 -0.67
CA THR A 31 -6.59 2.96 -0.10
C THR A 31 -6.01 1.72 0.57
N ASP A 32 -6.50 1.40 1.75
CA ASP A 32 -6.22 0.16 2.47
C ASP A 32 -6.94 -1.01 1.78
N GLU A 33 -6.19 -2.04 1.34
CA GLU A 33 -6.77 -3.22 0.69
C GLU A 33 -7.71 -4.02 1.63
N ASN A 34 -7.39 -4.08 2.93
CA ASN A 34 -8.18 -4.77 3.93
C ASN A 34 -9.42 -3.96 4.37
N ALA A 35 -9.31 -2.66 4.64
CA ALA A 35 -10.48 -1.89 5.09
C ALA A 35 -11.34 -1.39 3.91
N GLY A 36 -10.74 -1.16 2.74
CA GLY A 36 -11.38 -0.44 1.63
C GLY A 36 -11.49 1.07 1.88
N GLU A 37 -10.84 1.59 2.91
CA GLU A 37 -10.92 2.98 3.37
C GLU A 37 -9.52 3.64 3.39
N LYS A 38 -9.42 4.79 4.08
CA LYS A 38 -8.17 5.51 4.25
C LYS A 38 -7.15 4.65 5.03
N PRO A 39 -5.90 4.57 4.54
CA PRO A 39 -4.83 3.93 5.27
C PRO A 39 -4.57 4.51 6.66
N ILE A 40 -4.11 3.64 7.56
CA ILE A 40 -3.76 3.97 8.95
C ILE A 40 -2.24 4.02 9.15
N GLY A 41 -1.80 4.56 10.28
CA GLY A 41 -0.38 4.66 10.63
C GLY A 41 0.33 5.83 9.95
N ARG A 42 1.66 5.89 10.10
CA ARG A 42 2.48 6.91 9.44
C ARG A 42 2.78 6.44 8.03
N ILE A 43 2.55 7.33 7.08
CA ILE A 43 2.80 7.06 5.66
C ILE A 43 3.62 8.21 5.11
N LYS A 44 4.73 7.85 4.47
CA LYS A 44 5.62 8.78 3.78
C LYS A 44 5.47 8.52 2.29
N VAL A 45 5.13 9.57 1.55
CA VAL A 45 4.93 9.53 0.10
C VAL A 45 5.92 10.50 -0.53
N THR A 46 6.78 9.98 -1.39
CA THR A 46 7.89 10.74 -1.98
C THR A 46 8.12 10.38 -3.44
N LEU A 47 8.71 11.31 -4.21
CA LEU A 47 9.24 11.03 -5.55
C LEU A 47 10.78 11.06 -5.52
N GLU A 48 11.40 10.40 -6.50
CA GLU A 48 12.86 10.38 -6.73
C GLU A 48 13.63 10.00 -5.45
N GLU A 49 13.37 8.79 -4.95
CA GLU A 49 14.09 8.22 -3.79
C GLU A 49 14.06 9.09 -2.52
N GLY A 50 13.03 9.93 -2.36
CA GLY A 50 12.82 10.73 -1.15
C GLY A 50 13.14 12.20 -1.25
N GLU A 51 13.66 12.67 -2.40
CA GLU A 51 14.03 14.07 -2.61
C GLU A 51 12.82 15.00 -2.57
N ILE A 52 11.70 14.57 -3.14
CA ILE A 52 10.48 15.38 -3.23
C ILE A 52 9.42 14.76 -2.31
N LYS A 53 9.01 15.49 -1.28
CA LYS A 53 7.99 15.05 -0.32
C LYS A 53 6.61 15.56 -0.72
N ALA A 54 5.61 14.68 -0.67
CA ALA A 54 4.23 15.11 -0.82
C ALA A 54 3.78 15.94 0.38
N PHE A 55 2.89 16.90 0.15
CA PHE A 55 2.06 17.47 1.21
C PHE A 55 0.67 16.85 1.17
N LYS A 56 0.04 16.69 2.33
CA LYS A 56 -1.30 16.10 2.43
C LYS A 56 -2.36 17.20 2.50
N ASN A 57 -3.34 17.17 1.60
CA ASN A 57 -4.45 18.13 1.63
C ASN A 57 -5.57 17.69 2.60
N LEU A 58 -6.55 18.58 2.84
CA LEU A 58 -7.67 18.31 3.77
C LEU A 58 -8.55 17.13 3.35
N SER A 59 -8.66 16.86 2.06
CA SER A 59 -9.40 15.72 1.53
C SER A 59 -8.67 14.39 1.80
N GLY A 60 -7.34 14.44 1.96
CA GLY A 60 -6.49 13.29 2.27
C GLY A 60 -5.55 12.86 1.14
N TYR A 61 -5.51 13.60 0.02
CA TYR A 61 -4.59 13.34 -1.08
C TYR A 61 -3.17 13.73 -0.71
N TYR A 62 -2.20 13.00 -1.26
CA TYR A 62 -0.80 13.35 -1.26
C TYR A 62 -0.50 14.10 -2.56
N CYS A 63 -0.16 15.38 -2.45
CA CYS A 63 -0.03 16.30 -3.56
C CYS A 63 1.43 16.67 -3.82
N PHE A 64 1.77 16.80 -5.09
CA PHE A 64 3.02 17.33 -5.59
C PHE A 64 2.73 18.45 -6.57
N THR A 65 3.49 19.53 -6.48
CA THR A 65 3.32 20.73 -7.30
C THR A 65 4.58 21.02 -8.10
N ASP A 66 4.40 21.67 -9.25
CA ASP A 66 5.46 22.24 -10.07
C ASP A 66 6.53 21.22 -10.51
N LEU A 67 6.13 19.98 -10.76
CA LEU A 67 6.99 18.92 -11.31
C LEU A 67 7.29 19.16 -12.79
N SER A 68 8.54 18.94 -13.20
CA SER A 68 8.95 18.97 -14.61
C SER A 68 8.41 17.77 -15.39
N HIS A 69 8.28 17.89 -16.72
CA HIS A 69 7.76 16.83 -17.58
C HIS A 69 8.79 15.71 -17.75
N LYS A 70 8.59 14.60 -17.03
CA LYS A 70 9.37 13.36 -17.11
C LYS A 70 8.65 12.26 -16.32
N ASP A 71 9.20 11.06 -16.35
CA ASP A 71 8.79 9.99 -15.46
C ASP A 71 9.44 10.17 -14.08
N TYR A 72 8.64 9.96 -13.03
CA TYR A 72 9.09 10.00 -11.64
C TYR A 72 8.89 8.62 -11.00
N ASN A 73 9.82 8.22 -10.13
CA ASN A 73 9.60 7.07 -9.27
C ASN A 73 8.87 7.49 -7.98
N LEU A 74 7.63 7.06 -7.80
CA LEU A 74 6.85 7.22 -6.58
C LEU A 74 7.19 6.11 -5.60
N ASN A 75 7.66 6.52 -4.42
CA ASN A 75 8.01 5.65 -3.30
C ASN A 75 7.03 5.91 -2.15
N ILE A 76 6.44 4.85 -1.60
CA ILE A 76 5.53 4.91 -0.45
C ILE A 76 6.07 3.98 0.63
N GLU A 77 6.38 4.55 1.79
CA GLU A 77 6.81 3.83 2.99
C GLU A 77 5.73 3.96 4.07
N SER A 78 5.49 2.88 4.83
CA SER A 78 4.53 2.88 5.93
C SER A 78 4.93 1.90 7.03
N ASP A 79 4.43 2.14 8.24
CA ASP A 79 4.53 1.23 9.37
C ASP A 79 3.74 -0.08 9.13
N PHE A 80 2.60 -0.02 8.44
CA PHE A 80 1.59 -1.10 8.40
C PHE A 80 1.31 -1.69 7.02
N TYR A 81 1.95 -1.18 5.98
CA TYR A 81 1.77 -1.68 4.61
C TYR A 81 3.13 -2.01 3.99
N PHE A 82 3.13 -2.91 3.01
CA PHE A 82 4.33 -3.12 2.21
C PHE A 82 4.71 -1.86 1.44
N PRO A 83 6.02 -1.62 1.23
CA PRO A 83 6.47 -0.50 0.42
C PRO A 83 5.94 -0.60 -1.00
N VAL A 84 5.69 0.55 -1.63
CA VAL A 84 5.23 0.62 -3.02
C VAL A 84 6.17 1.52 -3.81
N ASP A 85 6.69 0.96 -4.90
CA ASP A 85 7.50 1.66 -5.90
C ASP A 85 6.77 1.63 -7.25
N LYS A 86 6.48 2.82 -7.80
CA LYS A 86 5.71 2.96 -9.05
C LYS A 86 6.23 4.11 -9.89
N THR A 87 6.55 3.83 -11.15
CA THR A 87 6.87 4.89 -12.12
C THR A 87 5.61 5.61 -12.58
N ILE A 88 5.61 6.95 -12.52
CA ILE A 88 4.50 7.81 -12.91
C ILE A 88 4.97 8.83 -13.97
N PRO A 89 4.38 8.81 -15.17
CA PRO A 89 4.68 9.82 -16.18
C PRO A 89 4.02 11.16 -15.85
N ILE A 90 4.77 12.25 -15.99
CA ILE A 90 4.29 13.63 -15.88
C ILE A 90 4.51 14.36 -17.22
N PRO A 91 3.49 15.01 -17.80
CA PRO A 91 2.12 15.12 -17.30
C PRO A 91 1.38 13.79 -17.39
N LEU A 92 0.35 13.64 -16.55
CA LEU A 92 -0.47 12.43 -16.55
C LEU A 92 -1.18 12.27 -17.91
N PRO A 93 -1.38 11.02 -18.39
CA PRO A 93 -2.02 10.76 -19.67
C PRO A 93 -3.43 11.38 -19.81
N ASP A 94 -4.15 11.52 -18.69
CA ASP A 94 -5.43 12.22 -18.62
C ASP A 94 -5.35 13.36 -17.57
N PRO A 95 -5.21 14.63 -17.99
CA PRO A 95 -5.15 15.77 -17.09
C PRO A 95 -6.41 15.99 -16.24
N LYS A 96 -7.56 15.42 -16.65
CA LYS A 96 -8.82 15.48 -15.87
C LYS A 96 -8.90 14.38 -14.82
N LYS A 97 -7.93 13.44 -14.82
CA LYS A 97 -7.72 12.42 -13.81
C LYS A 97 -6.34 12.63 -13.18
N PRO A 98 -6.14 13.71 -12.40
CA PRO A 98 -4.90 13.91 -11.65
C PRO A 98 -4.64 12.78 -10.64
N VAL A 99 -5.68 11.98 -10.35
CA VAL A 99 -5.66 10.72 -9.61
C VAL A 99 -5.34 9.59 -10.60
N GLY A 100 -4.08 9.46 -11.00
CA GLY A 100 -3.60 8.35 -11.82
C GLY A 100 -3.68 7.04 -11.04
N ASP A 101 -4.86 6.43 -11.01
CA ASP A 101 -5.24 5.24 -10.23
C ASP A 101 -5.05 5.38 -8.71
N THR A 102 -6.09 5.01 -7.96
CA THR A 102 -5.95 4.79 -6.52
C THR A 102 -4.84 3.77 -6.26
N ILE A 103 -3.88 4.10 -5.40
CA ILE A 103 -2.85 3.15 -5.00
C ILE A 103 -3.39 2.33 -3.83
N ILE A 104 -3.53 1.04 -4.07
CA ILE A 104 -3.98 0.08 -3.08
C ILE A 104 -2.75 -0.36 -2.27
N LEU A 105 -2.78 -0.15 -0.96
CA LEU A 105 -1.73 -0.56 -0.04
C LEU A 105 -2.07 -1.93 0.55
N LYS A 106 -1.20 -2.90 0.32
CA LYS A 106 -1.31 -4.25 0.89
C LYS A 106 -0.81 -4.25 2.35
N PRO A 107 -1.63 -4.66 3.33
CA PRO A 107 -1.21 -4.77 4.73
C PRO A 107 0.00 -5.70 4.91
N ASN A 108 0.96 -5.27 5.73
CA ASN A 108 2.07 -6.12 6.16
C ASN A 108 1.67 -6.96 7.40
N PRO A 109 2.51 -7.91 7.87
CA PRO A 109 2.20 -8.72 9.05
C PRO A 109 1.98 -7.93 10.34
N VAL A 110 2.55 -6.72 10.46
CA VAL A 110 2.43 -5.84 11.64
C VAL A 110 1.11 -5.05 11.65
N TYR A 111 0.38 -5.02 10.54
CA TYR A 111 -0.91 -4.34 10.44
C TYR A 111 -1.87 -4.75 11.57
N PRO A 112 -2.51 -3.79 12.26
CA PRO A 112 -3.40 -4.06 13.39
C PRO A 112 -4.80 -4.48 12.90
N PHE A 113 -4.90 -5.72 12.40
CA PHE A 113 -6.19 -6.28 11.97
C PHE A 113 -7.21 -6.28 13.11
N PRO A 114 -8.51 -6.05 12.82
CA PRO A 114 -9.54 -6.12 13.84
C PRO A 114 -9.62 -7.53 14.44
N VAL A 115 -10.02 -7.63 15.71
CA VAL A 115 -10.10 -8.92 16.45
C VAL A 115 -11.02 -9.94 15.79
N SER A 116 -11.98 -9.48 14.98
CA SER A 116 -12.91 -10.31 14.22
C SER A 116 -12.40 -10.67 12.82
N ALA A 117 -11.16 -10.33 12.47
CA ALA A 117 -10.59 -10.67 11.17
C ALA A 117 -10.33 -12.19 11.07
N THR A 118 -10.66 -12.75 9.91
CA THR A 118 -10.26 -14.11 9.55
C THR A 118 -8.87 -14.04 8.93
N LEU A 119 -7.86 -14.60 9.59
CA LEU A 119 -6.45 -14.49 9.19
C LEU A 119 -5.78 -15.85 9.08
N VAL A 120 -4.83 -15.97 8.16
CA VAL A 120 -3.79 -17.01 8.21
C VAL A 120 -2.43 -16.32 8.30
N ARG A 121 -1.64 -16.68 9.29
CA ARG A 121 -0.29 -16.15 9.53
C ARG A 121 0.72 -17.28 9.53
N GLY A 122 1.94 -16.99 9.10
CA GLY A 122 3.04 -17.93 9.15
C GLY A 122 4.39 -17.25 8.93
N LEU A 123 5.45 -18.02 9.15
CA LEU A 123 6.82 -17.60 8.89
C LEU A 123 7.44 -18.58 7.90
N VAL A 124 7.98 -18.07 6.79
CA VAL A 124 8.68 -18.87 5.78
C VAL A 124 10.18 -18.75 6.01
N SER A 125 10.83 -19.88 6.23
CA SER A 125 12.27 -19.93 6.53
C SER A 125 12.94 -21.08 5.79
N ASN A 126 14.19 -20.89 5.41
CA ASN A 126 15.12 -21.95 5.04
C ASN A 126 16.31 -21.93 6.01
N THR A 127 17.55 -21.67 5.54
CA THR A 127 18.70 -21.28 6.37
C THR A 127 18.54 -19.90 7.02
N GLY A 128 17.60 -19.08 6.54
CA GLY A 128 17.18 -17.80 7.12
C GLY A 128 15.74 -17.43 6.68
N PRO A 129 15.27 -16.21 6.97
CA PRO A 129 13.96 -15.76 6.52
C PRO A 129 13.90 -15.71 5.00
N VAL A 130 12.84 -16.26 4.41
CA VAL A 130 12.60 -16.15 2.96
C VAL A 130 11.81 -14.88 2.71
N VAL A 131 12.49 -13.84 2.23
CA VAL A 131 11.91 -12.51 1.97
C VAL A 131 11.33 -12.44 0.56
N ASN A 132 10.24 -11.70 0.37
CA ASN A 132 9.58 -11.50 -0.93
C ASN A 132 9.13 -12.82 -1.62
N ALA A 133 8.80 -13.85 -0.85
CA ALA A 133 8.11 -15.03 -1.38
C ALA A 133 6.64 -14.68 -1.61
N LEU A 134 6.11 -15.04 -2.77
CA LEU A 134 4.69 -14.90 -3.08
C LEU A 134 3.92 -15.98 -2.32
N VAL A 135 2.95 -15.58 -1.50
CA VAL A 135 2.05 -16.48 -0.77
C VAL A 135 0.64 -16.26 -1.29
N SER A 136 0.06 -17.29 -1.92
CA SER A 136 -1.27 -17.21 -2.56
C SER A 136 -2.18 -18.34 -2.13
N VAL A 137 -3.49 -18.16 -2.25
CA VAL A 137 -4.47 -19.22 -2.01
C VAL A 137 -4.90 -19.83 -3.35
N ALA A 138 -4.71 -21.15 -3.50
CA ALA A 138 -5.04 -21.85 -4.74
C ALA A 138 -6.53 -21.64 -5.12
N GLY A 139 -6.76 -21.23 -6.37
CA GLY A 139 -8.12 -20.99 -6.88
C GLY A 139 -8.80 -19.70 -6.40
N LYS A 140 -8.09 -18.81 -5.70
CA LYS A 140 -8.60 -17.50 -5.26
C LYS A 140 -7.64 -16.39 -5.67
N THR A 141 -8.14 -15.16 -5.73
CA THR A 141 -7.34 -13.95 -6.00
C THR A 141 -6.73 -13.36 -4.71
N ILE A 142 -6.49 -14.21 -3.70
CA ILE A 142 -5.97 -13.79 -2.38
C ILE A 142 -4.48 -14.13 -2.35
N GLU A 143 -3.66 -13.12 -2.21
CA GLU A 143 -2.21 -13.23 -2.21
C GLU A 143 -1.56 -12.14 -1.37
N THR A 144 -0.35 -12.43 -0.89
CA THR A 144 0.52 -11.52 -0.15
C THR A 144 1.98 -11.89 -0.44
N ILE A 145 2.91 -11.16 0.16
CA ILE A 145 4.33 -11.51 0.15
C ILE A 145 4.86 -11.68 1.58
N THR A 146 5.99 -12.35 1.72
CA THR A 146 6.71 -12.38 3.00
C THR A 146 7.53 -11.10 3.21
N ASP A 147 7.56 -10.62 4.44
CA ASP A 147 8.35 -9.44 4.85
C ASP A 147 9.83 -9.77 5.08
N GLU A 148 10.61 -8.79 5.56
CA GLU A 148 12.04 -8.95 5.88
C GLU A 148 12.33 -10.03 6.94
N ARG A 149 11.34 -10.44 7.72
CA ARG A 149 11.42 -11.48 8.75
C ARG A 149 10.88 -12.82 8.26
N GLY A 150 10.47 -12.90 6.98
CA GLY A 150 9.82 -14.07 6.40
C GLY A 150 8.36 -14.24 6.86
N GLU A 151 7.80 -13.28 7.59
CA GLU A 151 6.42 -13.34 8.07
C GLU A 151 5.47 -12.98 6.94
N PHE A 152 4.30 -13.62 6.90
CA PHE A 152 3.21 -13.24 6.01
C PHE A 152 1.87 -13.26 6.73
N VAL A 153 0.91 -12.56 6.15
CA VAL A 153 -0.49 -12.58 6.57
C VAL A 153 -1.40 -12.61 5.36
N LEU A 154 -2.28 -13.61 5.32
CA LEU A 154 -3.44 -13.65 4.43
C LEU A 154 -4.66 -13.28 5.27
N TYR A 155 -5.54 -12.46 4.72
CA TYR A 155 -6.75 -12.01 5.39
C TYR A 155 -7.95 -12.24 4.48
N PHE A 156 -9.06 -12.65 5.08
CA PHE A 156 -10.21 -13.19 4.37
C PHE A 156 -11.49 -12.47 4.78
N LYS A 157 -12.38 -12.25 3.81
CA LYS A 157 -13.70 -11.63 4.01
C LYS A 157 -14.80 -12.55 3.51
N GLY A 158 -15.93 -12.59 4.21
CA GLY A 158 -17.13 -13.31 3.78
C GLY A 158 -16.97 -14.84 3.75
N ILE A 159 -16.10 -15.41 4.59
CA ILE A 159 -15.89 -16.85 4.69
C ILE A 159 -16.41 -17.35 6.03
N LYS A 160 -17.17 -18.46 6.02
CA LYS A 160 -17.65 -19.15 7.22
C LYS A 160 -16.66 -20.20 7.72
N LYS A 161 -16.42 -21.22 6.90
CA LYS A 161 -15.43 -22.28 7.12
C LYS A 161 -15.09 -22.91 5.79
N GLU A 162 -13.80 -23.06 5.50
CA GLU A 162 -13.34 -23.56 4.21
C GLU A 162 -11.96 -24.21 4.35
N ASP A 163 -11.75 -25.34 3.68
CA ASP A 163 -10.42 -25.92 3.50
C ASP A 163 -9.73 -25.25 2.31
N ILE A 164 -8.52 -24.77 2.53
CA ILE A 164 -7.75 -24.04 1.52
C ILE A 164 -6.35 -24.64 1.38
N ILE A 165 -5.76 -24.41 0.20
CA ILE A 165 -4.37 -24.73 -0.09
C ILE A 165 -3.63 -23.40 -0.26
N ILE A 166 -2.61 -23.19 0.55
CA ILE A 166 -1.72 -22.04 0.47
C ILE A 166 -0.48 -22.45 -0.30
N GLU A 167 -0.16 -21.70 -1.34
CA GLU A 167 0.99 -21.90 -2.21
C GLU A 167 2.00 -20.79 -1.98
N ILE A 168 3.21 -21.17 -1.61
CA ILE A 168 4.36 -20.28 -1.40
C ILE A 168 5.29 -20.49 -2.59
N ARG A 169 5.67 -19.40 -3.28
CA ARG A 169 6.55 -19.42 -4.45
C ARG A 169 7.70 -18.44 -4.26
N LYS A 170 8.93 -18.88 -4.55
CA LYS A 170 10.12 -18.04 -4.59
C LYS A 170 11.12 -18.64 -5.57
N ASP A 171 11.64 -17.82 -6.49
CA ASP A 171 12.74 -18.18 -7.40
C ASP A 171 12.56 -19.50 -8.19
N GLY A 172 11.30 -19.86 -8.49
CA GLY A 172 10.94 -21.09 -9.20
C GLY A 172 10.55 -22.25 -8.30
N ASP A 173 10.94 -22.22 -7.03
CA ASP A 173 10.53 -23.21 -6.03
C ASP A 173 9.12 -22.94 -5.53
N THR A 174 8.43 -24.03 -5.16
CA THR A 174 7.05 -23.98 -4.67
C THR A 174 6.86 -24.90 -3.47
N LYS A 175 6.09 -24.44 -2.49
CA LYS A 175 5.62 -25.24 -1.36
C LYS A 175 4.14 -25.02 -1.12
N ALA A 176 3.40 -26.11 -0.94
CA ALA A 176 1.98 -26.06 -0.60
C ALA A 176 1.74 -26.46 0.86
N VAL A 177 0.81 -25.78 1.52
CA VAL A 177 0.36 -26.07 2.89
C VAL A 177 -1.17 -26.07 2.91
N ASN A 178 -1.76 -27.14 3.42
CA ASN A 178 -3.20 -27.26 3.57
C ASN A 178 -3.61 -26.75 4.95
N THR A 179 -4.70 -26.01 5.02
CA THR A 179 -5.28 -25.58 6.30
C THR A 179 -6.78 -25.36 6.17
N THR A 180 -7.50 -25.40 7.30
CA THR A 180 -8.89 -24.99 7.39
C THR A 180 -8.95 -23.58 7.97
N ILE A 181 -9.67 -22.67 7.32
CA ILE A 181 -9.99 -21.34 7.84
C ILE A 181 -11.41 -21.31 8.38
N GLU A 182 -11.66 -20.47 9.38
CA GLU A 182 -12.97 -20.29 10.02
C GLU A 182 -13.16 -18.82 10.37
N GLU A 183 -14.40 -18.33 10.22
CA GLU A 183 -14.76 -16.93 10.41
C GLU A 183 -14.29 -16.39 11.76
N GLY A 184 -13.64 -15.22 11.73
CA GLY A 184 -13.19 -14.52 12.93
C GLY A 184 -12.05 -15.19 13.68
N LYS A 185 -11.37 -16.18 13.08
CA LYS A 185 -10.20 -16.84 13.67
C LYS A 185 -8.91 -16.46 12.98
N THR A 186 -7.85 -16.38 13.78
CA THR A 186 -6.47 -16.37 13.29
C THR A 186 -5.92 -17.78 13.34
N ILE A 187 -5.55 -18.31 12.19
CA ILE A 187 -4.84 -19.58 12.06
C ILE A 187 -3.35 -19.29 11.95
N SER A 188 -2.54 -19.94 12.79
CA SER A 188 -1.09 -19.89 12.72
C SER A 188 -0.56 -21.16 12.08
N LEU A 189 0.21 -21.03 10.99
CA LEU A 189 0.92 -22.14 10.35
C LEU A 189 2.31 -22.39 10.96
N GLY A 190 2.72 -21.60 11.96
CA GLY A 190 4.05 -21.68 12.54
C GLY A 190 5.15 -21.38 11.53
N ILE A 191 6.27 -22.11 11.65
CA ILE A 191 7.41 -22.00 10.75
C ILE A 191 7.25 -23.02 9.62
N ILE A 192 7.25 -22.53 8.39
CA ILE A 192 7.21 -23.31 7.17
C ILE A 192 8.61 -23.39 6.60
N ILE A 193 9.20 -24.58 6.65
CA ILE A 193 10.52 -24.83 6.06
C ILE A 193 10.39 -24.84 4.54
N PHE A 194 10.93 -23.82 3.88
CA PHE A 194 10.97 -23.70 2.43
C PHE A 194 12.18 -24.47 1.88
N PRO A 195 12.02 -25.20 0.76
CA PRO A 195 13.11 -25.96 0.15
C PRO A 195 14.27 -25.07 -0.30
#